data_AF-A0A4R5NZV6-F1
#
_entry.id   AF-A0A4R5NZV6-F1
#
_cell.length_a   1.000
_cell.length_b   1.000
_cell.length_c   1.000
_cell.angle_alpha   90.00
_cell.angle_beta   90.00
_cell.angle_gamma   90.00
#
_symmetry.space_group_name_H-M   'P 1'
#
loop_
_entity.id
_entity.type
_entity.pdbx_description
1 polymer ?
#
loop_
_entity_poly.entity_id
_entity_poly.type
_entity_poly.pdbx_seq_one_letter_code
_entity_poly.pdbx_strand_id
1 'polypeptide(L)'
;MDESGFRIGGKTQWLHVLSSKEMTHYRSSPKRGAHIKDVQGVIVHDHFKPYFTIDNVKHGLCNAHHLRELKALEEVDKEPWAPKMSKLLKWLSKIKAPPLKMVFTFYPTFRTFF
;
A
#
# COMPACT_ATOMS: atom_id res chain seq x y z
N MET A 1 -0.65 2.30 0.51
CA MET A 1 -0.93 2.44 -0.92
C MET A 1 -1.17 1.05 -1.47
N ASP A 2 -2.26 0.90 -2.22
CA ASP A 2 -2.66 -0.35 -2.85
C ASP A 2 -3.32 -0.03 -4.20
N GLU A 3 -3.31 -1.00 -5.11
CA GLU A 3 -3.87 -0.91 -6.45
C GLU A 3 -4.79 -2.10 -6.72
N SER A 4 -6.06 -1.81 -7.00
CA SER A 4 -7.05 -2.84 -7.33
C SER A 4 -7.61 -2.62 -8.74
N GLY A 5 -7.57 -3.67 -9.56
CA GLY A 5 -8.14 -3.67 -10.89
C GLY A 5 -9.68 -3.75 -10.84
N PHE A 6 -10.36 -2.93 -11.61
CA PHE A 6 -11.82 -2.94 -11.76
C PHE A 6 -12.24 -2.59 -13.19
N ARG A 7 -13.51 -2.76 -13.55
CA ARG A 7 -14.00 -2.50 -14.91
C ARG A 7 -14.87 -1.25 -14.96
N ILE A 8 -14.55 -0.33 -15.88
CA ILE A 8 -15.40 0.80 -16.26
C ILE A 8 -15.69 0.69 -17.75
N GLY A 9 -16.96 0.63 -18.14
CA GLY A 9 -17.35 0.58 -19.56
C GLY A 9 -16.69 -0.58 -20.33
N GLY A 10 -16.55 -1.75 -19.70
CA GLY A 10 -15.90 -2.92 -20.29
C GLY A 10 -14.36 -2.86 -20.33
N LYS A 11 -13.72 -1.75 -19.95
CA LYS A 11 -12.26 -1.60 -19.93
C LYS A 11 -11.72 -1.74 -18.52
N THR A 12 -10.56 -2.38 -18.38
CA THR A 12 -9.84 -2.46 -17.10
C THR A 12 -9.34 -1.07 -16.71
N GLN A 13 -9.57 -0.70 -15.47
CA GLN A 13 -9.07 0.48 -14.79
C GLN A 13 -8.41 0.04 -13.48
N TRP A 14 -7.51 0.86 -12.98
CA TRP A 14 -6.76 0.61 -11.75
C TRP A 14 -7.14 1.68 -10.74
N LEU A 15 -7.73 1.24 -9.63
CA LEU A 15 -8.06 2.09 -8.49
C LEU A 15 -6.84 2.15 -7.58
N HIS A 16 -6.24 3.33 -7.50
CA HIS A 16 -5.17 3.65 -6.57
C HIS A 16 -5.80 4.16 -5.27
N VAL A 17 -5.39 3.58 -4.14
CA VAL A 17 -5.86 3.95 -2.81
C VAL A 17 -4.70 4.42 -1.95
N LEU A 18 -4.80 5.63 -1.43
CA LEU A 18 -3.89 6.16 -0.40
C LEU A 18 -4.73 6.58 0.79
N SER A 19 -4.42 6.06 1.97
CA SER A 19 -5.16 6.35 3.18
C SER A 19 -4.21 6.83 4.28
N SER A 20 -4.67 7.82 5.02
CA SER A 20 -4.05 8.38 6.22
C SER A 20 -5.09 8.36 7.35
N LYS A 21 -4.71 8.88 8.51
CA LYS A 21 -5.65 9.00 9.64
C LYS A 21 -6.82 9.96 9.35
N GLU A 22 -6.60 10.96 8.51
CA GLU A 22 -7.54 12.07 8.30
C GLU A 22 -8.34 11.92 7.01
N MET A 23 -7.73 11.33 5.97
CA MET A 23 -8.35 11.22 4.66
C MET A 23 -7.95 9.94 3.94
N THR A 24 -8.84 9.50 3.06
CA THR A 24 -8.57 8.48 2.05
C THR A 24 -8.77 9.07 0.66
N HIS A 25 -7.74 8.98 -0.17
CA HIS A 25 -7.73 9.40 -1.54
C HIS A 25 -7.89 8.20 -2.49
N TYR A 26 -8.86 8.30 -3.38
CA TYR A 26 -9.14 7.33 -4.42
C TYR A 26 -8.90 7.97 -5.79
N ARG A 27 -8.15 7.26 -6.65
CA ARG A 27 -7.92 7.70 -8.04
C ARG A 27 -8.04 6.51 -8.98
N SER A 28 -8.84 6.66 -10.04
CA SER A 28 -8.88 5.69 -11.12
C SER A 28 -7.90 6.07 -12.24
N SER A 29 -7.22 5.08 -12.82
CA SER A 29 -6.32 5.25 -13.96
C SER A 29 -6.45 4.08 -14.94
N PRO A 30 -6.38 4.31 -16.26
CA PRO A 30 -6.28 3.22 -17.23
C PRO A 30 -4.96 2.43 -17.12
N LYS A 31 -3.92 3.05 -16.57
CA LYS A 31 -2.57 2.48 -16.46
C LYS A 31 -2.27 2.07 -15.02
N ARG A 32 -1.86 0.81 -14.84
CA ARG A 32 -1.34 0.27 -13.58
C ARG A 32 -0.01 0.95 -13.21
N GLY A 33 0.23 1.21 -11.93
CA GLY A 33 1.45 1.87 -11.47
C GLY A 33 1.55 3.35 -11.84
N ALA A 34 0.44 3.98 -12.25
CA ALA A 34 0.34 5.42 -12.38
C ALA A 34 0.33 6.07 -11.00
N HIS A 35 1.50 6.11 -10.36
CA HIS A 35 1.65 6.57 -8.99
C HIS A 35 1.25 8.04 -8.83
N ILE A 36 0.87 8.38 -7.60
CA ILE A 36 0.51 9.73 -7.21
C ILE A 36 1.80 10.54 -7.05
N LYS A 37 1.80 11.74 -7.63
CA LYS A 37 2.93 12.68 -7.50
C LYS A 37 2.87 13.40 -6.16
N ASP A 38 4.00 13.93 -5.74
CA ASP A 38 4.11 14.85 -4.59
C ASP A 38 3.68 14.25 -3.24
N VAL A 39 3.78 12.93 -3.10
CA VAL A 39 3.59 12.25 -1.82
C VAL A 39 4.85 12.41 -0.97
N GLN A 40 4.68 12.70 0.32
CA GLN A 40 5.78 12.86 1.27
C GLN A 40 5.56 11.98 2.52
N GLY A 41 6.62 11.75 3.28
CA GLY A 41 6.55 10.98 4.53
C GLY A 41 6.78 9.49 4.35
N VAL A 42 6.04 8.66 5.09
CA VAL A 42 6.16 7.19 5.05
C VAL A 42 5.03 6.61 4.21
N ILE A 43 5.37 5.93 3.12
CA ILE A 43 4.41 5.19 2.29
C ILE A 43 4.53 3.71 2.61
N VAL A 44 3.45 3.10 3.10
CA VAL A 44 3.34 1.65 3.25
C VAL A 44 2.68 1.06 2.00
N HIS A 45 3.33 0.15 1.29
CA HIS A 45 2.80 -0.47 0.05
C HIS A 45 3.02 -1.98 -0.06
N ASP A 46 2.37 -2.61 -1.04
CA ASP A 46 2.23 -4.06 -1.29
C ASP A 46 3.41 -4.71 -2.03
N HIS A 47 4.63 -4.17 -1.89
CA HIS A 47 5.82 -4.66 -2.62
C HIS A 47 5.73 -4.55 -4.16
N PHE A 48 4.75 -3.82 -4.71
CA PHE A 48 4.68 -3.62 -6.14
C PHE A 48 5.87 -2.77 -6.66
N LYS A 49 6.68 -3.34 -7.56
CA LYS A 49 7.96 -2.77 -8.04
C LYS A 49 7.87 -1.29 -8.48
N PRO A 50 6.83 -0.84 -9.20
CA PRO A 50 6.71 0.57 -9.60
C PRO A 50 6.61 1.58 -8.45
N TYR A 51 6.23 1.16 -7.24
CA TYR A 51 6.18 2.09 -6.10
C TYR A 51 7.54 2.42 -5.51
N PHE A 52 8.57 1.60 -5.77
CA PHE A 52 9.94 1.90 -5.34
C PHE A 52 10.57 3.04 -6.14
N THR A 53 9.92 3.51 -7.22
CA THR A 53 10.38 4.68 -7.99
C THR A 53 9.79 5.99 -7.49
N ILE A 54 9.04 5.97 -6.39
CA ILE A 54 8.53 7.20 -5.77
C ILE A 54 9.65 7.77 -4.93
N ASP A 55 10.20 8.91 -5.34
CA ASP A 55 11.30 9.56 -4.64
C ASP A 55 10.80 10.39 -3.43
N ASN A 56 11.73 10.79 -2.56
CA ASN A 56 11.46 11.66 -1.40
C ASN A 56 10.48 11.10 -0.36
N VAL A 57 10.36 9.78 -0.27
CA VAL A 57 9.53 9.08 0.72
C VAL A 57 10.31 7.98 1.43
N LYS A 58 9.85 7.61 2.62
CA LYS A 58 10.31 6.40 3.30
C LYS A 58 9.38 5.25 2.92
N HIS A 59 9.94 4.22 2.31
CA HIS A 59 9.18 3.03 1.93
C HIS A 59 9.00 2.10 3.13
N GLY A 60 7.76 1.79 3.44
CA GLY A 60 7.36 0.70 4.31
C GLY A 60 6.67 -0.39 3.50
N LEU A 61 6.86 -1.65 3.90
CA LEU A 61 6.15 -2.76 3.29
C LEU A 61 4.93 -3.13 4.13
N CYS A 62 3.84 -3.46 3.46
CA CYS A 62 2.58 -3.74 4.11
C CYS A 62 2.59 -5.13 4.75
N ASN A 63 2.64 -5.17 6.09
CA ASN A 63 2.57 -6.43 6.84
C ASN A 63 1.31 -7.26 6.51
N ALA A 64 0.17 -6.63 6.20
CA ALA A 64 -1.03 -7.36 5.81
C ALA A 64 -0.86 -8.12 4.49
N HIS A 65 -0.09 -7.58 3.54
CA HIS A 65 0.26 -8.27 2.31
C HIS A 65 1.21 -9.43 2.57
N HIS A 66 2.27 -9.20 3.36
CA HIS A 66 3.18 -10.28 3.76
C HIS A 66 2.46 -11.40 4.51
N LEU A 67 1.47 -11.10 5.35
CA LEU A 67 0.69 -12.13 6.03
C LEU A 67 -0.15 -12.98 5.05
N ARG A 68 -0.62 -12.40 3.93
CA ARG A 68 -1.30 -13.16 2.87
C ARG A 68 -0.32 -14.05 2.11
N GLU A 69 0.86 -13.53 1.76
CA GLU A 69 1.92 -14.30 1.09
C GLU A 69 2.42 -15.45 1.98
N LEU A 70 2.67 -15.19 3.26
CA LEU A 70 3.08 -16.21 4.23
C LEU A 70 2.02 -17.30 4.41
N LYS A 71 0.74 -16.94 4.32
CA LYS A 71 -0.34 -17.93 4.34
C LYS A 71 -0.30 -18.83 3.11
N ALA A 72 -0.03 -18.28 1.93
CA ALA A 72 0.15 -19.07 0.72
C ALA A 72 1.36 -20.02 0.83
N LEU A 73 2.49 -19.53 1.35
CA LEU A 73 3.69 -20.34 1.60
C LEU A 73 3.43 -21.49 2.59
N GLU A 74 2.59 -21.25 3.60
CA GLU A 74 2.17 -22.29 4.54
C GLU A 74 1.21 -23.31 3.91
N GLU A 75 0.18 -22.85 3.20
CA GLU A 75 -0.90 -23.70 2.70
C GLU A 75 -0.56 -24.43 1.41
N VAL A 76 0.16 -23.78 0.50
CA VAL A 76 0.48 -24.28 -0.84
C VAL A 76 1.87 -24.89 -0.85
N ASP A 77 2.88 -24.08 -0.52
CA ASP A 77 4.29 -24.49 -0.64
C ASP A 77 4.76 -25.34 0.55
N LYS A 78 3.95 -25.42 1.61
CA LYS A 78 4.21 -26.17 2.86
C LYS A 78 5.52 -25.79 3.55
N GLU A 79 5.90 -24.52 3.43
CA GLU A 79 7.14 -24.01 4.00
C GLU A 79 7.08 -23.96 5.54
N PRO A 80 7.94 -24.71 6.27
CA PRO A 80 7.82 -24.88 7.71
C PRO A 80 8.18 -23.62 8.53
N TRP A 81 8.83 -22.64 7.90
CA TRP A 81 9.21 -21.37 8.53
C TRP A 81 8.11 -20.31 8.41
N ALA A 82 7.20 -20.41 7.43
CA ALA A 82 6.17 -19.40 7.18
C ALA A 82 5.24 -19.15 8.38
N PRO A 83 4.77 -20.17 9.12
CA PRO A 83 3.95 -19.97 10.31
C PRO A 83 4.72 -19.24 11.44
N LYS A 84 6.02 -19.52 11.58
CA LYS A 84 6.88 -18.85 12.58
C LYS A 84 7.06 -17.37 12.24
N MET A 85 7.29 -17.05 10.97
CA MET A 85 7.39 -15.67 10.50
C MET A 85 6.06 -14.90 10.65
N SER A 86 4.93 -15.54 10.33
CA SER A 86 3.59 -14.96 10.52
C SER A 86 3.32 -14.61 11.99
N LYS A 87 3.72 -15.50 12.92
CA LYS A 87 3.64 -15.23 14.36
C LYS A 87 4.53 -14.07 14.79
N LEU A 88 5.77 -14.01 14.30
CA LEU A 88 6.70 -12.91 14.59
C LEU A 88 6.14 -11.56 14.13
N LEU A 89 5.66 -11.45 12.89
CA LEU A 89 5.08 -10.21 12.36
C LEU A 89 3.86 -9.74 13.18
N LYS A 90 2.98 -10.67 13.57
CA LYS A 90 1.82 -10.38 14.43
C LYS A 90 2.20 -9.99 15.84
N TRP A 91 3.36 -10.43 16.32
CA TRP A 91 3.89 -10.03 17.62
C TRP A 91 4.50 -8.62 17.54
N LEU A 92 5.33 -8.36 16.53
CA LEU A 92 5.94 -7.05 16.29
C LEU A 92 4.89 -5.95 16.11
N SER A 93 3.75 -6.24 15.48
CA SER A 93 2.67 -5.26 15.31
C SER A 93 2.00 -4.81 16.61
N LYS A 94 2.16 -5.59 17.69
CA LYS A 94 1.62 -5.26 19.02
C LYS A 94 2.58 -4.41 19.85
N ILE A 95 3.84 -4.31 19.45
CA ILE A 95 4.81 -3.45 20.11
C ILE A 95 4.48 -2.01 19.74
N LYS A 96 4.23 -1.16 20.75
CA LYS A 96 4.05 0.28 20.53
C LYS A 96 5.37 0.88 20.05
N ALA A 97 5.52 1.00 18.74
CA ALA A 97 6.48 1.91 18.15
C ALA A 97 6.01 3.36 18.35
N PRO A 98 6.93 4.34 18.45
CA PRO A 98 6.54 5.75 18.37
C PRO A 98 5.75 6.00 17.08
N PRO A 99 4.72 6.88 17.10
CA PRO A 99 3.88 7.12 15.94
C PRO A 99 4.74 7.62 14.78
N LEU A 100 4.71 6.89 13.66
CA LEU A 100 5.27 7.36 12.40
C LEU A 100 4.44 8.58 11.98
N LYS A 101 5.07 9.77 11.94
CA LYS A 101 4.44 10.96 11.37
C LYS A 101 4.26 10.73 9.87
N MET A 102 3.04 10.38 9.45
CA MET A 102 2.60 10.61 8.07
C MET A 102 2.39 12.11 7.94
N VAL A 103 3.23 12.78 7.14
CA VAL A 103 3.11 14.21 6.85
C VAL A 103 2.65 14.34 5.40
N PHE A 104 1.45 14.86 5.20
CA PHE A 104 1.00 15.34 3.90
C PHE A 104 1.11 16.86 3.89
N THR A 105 1.87 17.41 2.95
CA THR A 105 1.76 18.80 2.54
C THR A 105 0.64 18.89 1.51
N PHE A 106 -0.50 19.46 1.91
CA PHE A 106 -1.59 19.78 0.99
C PHE A 106 -1.12 20.89 0.04
N TYR A 107 -1.11 20.64 -1.27
CA TYR A 107 -1.13 21.70 -2.28
C TYR A 107 -2.58 21.90 -2.75
N PRO A 108 -3.08 23.15 -2.78
CA PRO A 108 -4.44 23.46 -3.19
C PRO A 108 -4.56 23.45 -4.71
N THR A 109 -4.64 22.28 -5.31
CA THR A 109 -5.15 22.13 -6.69
C THR A 109 -6.20 21.03 -6.75
N PHE A 110 -7.23 21.18 -5.91
CA PHE A 110 -8.49 20.47 -6.10
C PHE A 110 -9.27 21.18 -7.20
N ARG A 111 -9.23 20.62 -8.42
CA ARG A 111 -10.32 20.81 -9.38
C ARG A 111 -11.11 19.51 -9.39
N THR A 112 -12.10 19.44 -8.51
CA THR A 112 -13.16 18.44 -8.54
C THR A 112 -13.87 18.54 -9.89
N PHE A 113 -13.73 17.52 -10.72
CA PHE A 113 -14.72 17.22 -11.74
C PHE A 113 -15.57 16.08 -11.18
N PHE A 114 -16.76 16.43 -10.70
CA PHE A 114 -17.90 15.53 -10.70
C PHE A 114 -18.36 15.31 -12.15
#